data_AF-A0A090D938-F1
#
_entry.id   AF-A0A090D938-F1
#
_cell.length_a   1.000
_cell.length_b   1.000
_cell.length_c   1.000
_cell.angle_alpha   90.00
_cell.angle_beta   90.00
_cell.angle_gamma   90.00
#
_symmetry.space_group_name_H-M   'P 1'
#
loop_
_entity.id
_entity.type
_entity.pdbx_description
1 polymer ?
#
loop_
_entity_poly.entity_id
_entity_poly.type
_entity_poly.pdbx_seq_one_letter_code
_entity_poly.pdbx_strand_id
1 'polypeptide(L)'
;MKTNTTVDTAKLSLLLNELRLPAIKLMWPQFAEQADKEGWPAARFLAAITEHDRLVHHATIFEMNVESYRRREVMERKCGPGRPASYATPANSVAD
;
A
#
# COMPACT_ATOMS: atom_id res chain seq x y z
N MET A 1 12.14 37.81 4.85
CA MET A 1 13.07 37.20 3.88
C MET A 1 12.70 35.73 3.78
N LYS A 2 12.05 35.29 2.70
CA LYS A 2 11.73 33.85 2.52
C LYS A 2 13.01 33.21 1.97
N THR A 3 13.77 32.51 2.80
CA THR A 3 14.89 31.69 2.33
C THR A 3 14.29 30.55 1.52
N ASN A 4 14.30 30.69 0.20
CA ASN A 4 13.87 29.64 -0.70
C ASN A 4 14.96 28.57 -0.69
N THR A 5 14.99 27.80 0.39
CA THR A 5 15.94 26.71 0.62
C THR A 5 15.45 25.56 -0.25
N THR A 6 15.89 25.55 -1.51
CA THR A 6 15.65 24.41 -2.39
C THR A 6 16.26 23.18 -1.72
N VAL A 7 15.41 22.28 -1.23
CA VAL A 7 15.86 21.05 -0.57
C VAL A 7 16.62 20.22 -1.60
N ASP A 8 17.91 19.98 -1.33
CA ASP A 8 18.73 19.11 -2.16
C ASP A 8 18.38 17.64 -1.86
N THR A 9 17.42 17.13 -2.61
CA THR A 9 16.90 15.76 -2.47
C THR A 9 17.98 14.69 -2.61
N ALA A 10 19.00 14.93 -3.44
CA ALA A 10 20.10 13.98 -3.64
C ALA A 10 20.98 13.90 -2.39
N LYS A 11 21.36 15.05 -1.83
CA LYS A 11 22.10 15.12 -0.56
C LYS A 11 21.29 14.53 0.59
N LEU A 12 20.00 14.86 0.69
CA LEU A 12 19.13 14.32 1.72
C LEU A 12 19.02 12.79 1.62
N SER A 13 18.90 12.24 0.41
CA SER A 13 18.86 10.81 0.17
C SER A 13 20.15 10.09 0.57
N LEU A 14 21.30 10.75 0.41
CA LEU A 14 22.60 10.22 0.85
C LEU A 14 22.69 10.20 2.38
N LEU A 15 22.35 11.31 3.04
CA LEU A 15 22.39 11.41 4.51
C LEU A 15 21.43 10.42 5.20
N LEU A 16 20.22 10.24 4.67
CA LEU A 16 19.26 9.28 5.22
C LEU A 16 19.71 7.83 5.06
N ASN A 17 20.45 7.53 3.98
CA ASN A 17 21.09 6.22 3.81
C ASN A 17 22.18 5.98 4.87
N GLU A 18 23.03 6.97 5.13
CA GLU A 18 24.11 6.88 6.13
C GLU A 18 23.55 6.68 7.55
N LEU A 19 22.48 7.40 7.88
CA LEU A 19 21.76 7.26 9.16
C LEU A 19 20.95 5.96 9.27
N ARG A 20 20.90 5.15 8.20
CA ARG A 20 20.10 3.92 8.11
C ARG A 20 18.62 4.16 8.40
N LEU A 21 18.06 5.22 7.81
CA LEU A 21 16.64 5.58 7.89
C LEU A 21 15.94 5.32 6.53
N PRO A 22 15.85 4.05 6.06
CA PRO A 22 15.36 3.73 4.72
C PRO A 22 13.87 4.04 4.55
N ALA A 23 13.07 3.96 5.62
CA ALA A 23 11.64 4.26 5.53
C ALA A 23 11.44 5.77 5.36
N ILE A 24 12.10 6.59 6.17
CA ILE A 24 12.06 8.07 6.03
C ILE A 24 12.49 8.48 4.63
N LYS A 25 13.58 7.90 4.10
CA LYS A 25 14.04 8.19 2.73
C LYS A 25 12.96 7.99 1.67
N LEU A 26 12.12 6.97 1.81
CA LEU A 26 11.05 6.66 0.86
C LEU A 26 9.84 7.59 1.02
N MET A 27 9.44 7.88 2.26
CA MET A 27 8.14 8.48 2.56
C MET A 27 8.16 9.99 2.85
N TRP A 28 9.32 10.58 3.16
CA TRP A 28 9.40 11.98 3.58
C TRP A 28 8.79 12.99 2.59
N PRO A 29 8.80 12.81 1.24
CA PRO A 29 8.20 13.80 0.34
C PRO A 29 6.68 13.88 0.50
N GLN A 30 6.02 12.72 0.67
CA GLN A 30 4.57 12.64 0.84
C GLN A 30 4.14 13.24 2.18
N PHE A 31 4.89 12.96 3.25
CA PHE A 31 4.63 13.56 4.55
C PHE A 31 4.89 15.06 4.56
N ALA A 32 5.88 15.55 3.81
CA ALA A 32 6.18 16.97 3.69
C ALA A 32 5.05 17.70 2.96
N GLU A 33 4.60 17.15 1.82
CA GLU A 33 3.46 17.69 1.07
C GLU A 33 2.18 17.72 1.93
N GLN A 34 1.92 16.66 2.69
CA GLN A 34 0.77 16.62 3.59
C GLN A 34 0.89 17.63 4.73
N ALA A 35 2.07 17.76 5.34
CA ALA A 35 2.33 18.71 6.42
C ALA A 35 2.20 20.15 5.94
N ASP A 36 2.69 20.47 4.73
CA ASP A 36 2.55 21.78 4.12
C ASP A 36 1.09 22.10 3.80
N LYS A 37 0.34 21.12 3.29
CA LYS A 37 -1.09 21.26 2.97
C LYS A 37 -1.94 21.50 4.22
N GLU A 38 -1.66 20.78 5.31
CA GLU A 38 -2.40 20.88 6.57
C GLU A 38 -1.82 21.92 7.54
N GLY A 39 -0.70 22.57 7.19
CA GLY A 39 -0.03 23.56 8.03
C GLY A 39 0.48 22.97 9.36
N TRP A 40 1.01 21.76 9.34
CA TRP A 40 1.50 21.10 10.55
C TRP A 40 2.66 21.86 11.19
N PRO A 41 2.70 21.95 12.53
CA PRO A 41 3.93 22.33 13.22
C PRO A 41 5.06 21.37 12.85
N ALA A 42 6.29 21.89 12.68
CA ALA A 42 7.46 21.08 12.31
C ALA A 42 7.68 19.90 13.28
N ALA A 43 7.41 20.09 14.57
CA ALA A 43 7.48 19.03 15.58
C ALA A 43 6.55 17.85 15.28
N ARG A 44 5.33 18.11 14.76
CA ARG A 44 4.38 17.05 14.39
C ARG A 44 4.84 16.27 13.16
N PHE A 45 5.35 16.98 12.15
CA PHE A 45 5.94 16.33 10.97
C PHE A 45 7.08 15.39 11.36
N LEU A 46 8.03 15.87 12.18
CA LEU A 46 9.15 15.06 12.67
C LEU A 46 8.68 13.86 13.50
N ALA A 47 7.74 14.07 14.43
CA ALA A 47 7.18 12.97 15.23
C ALA A 47 6.55 11.89 14.34
N ALA A 48 5.75 12.29 13.35
CA ALA A 48 5.08 11.37 12.44
C ALA A 48 6.08 10.53 11.63
N ILE A 49 7.07 11.14 10.98
CA ILE A 49 8.04 10.39 10.16
C ILE A 49 8.91 9.45 11.00
N THR A 50 9.30 9.84 12.22
CA THR A 50 10.12 9.00 13.11
C THR A 50 9.32 7.83 13.68
N GLU A 51 8.05 8.04 14.00
CA GLU A 51 7.17 6.96 14.46
C GLU A 51 7.00 5.89 13.37
N HIS A 52 6.77 6.30 12.11
CA HIS A 52 6.65 5.37 11.00
C HIS A 52 7.94 4.60 10.74
N ASP A 53 9.10 5.25 10.82
CA ASP A 53 10.40 4.58 10.64
C ASP A 53 10.65 3.49 11.68
N ARG A 54 10.38 3.78 12.97
CA ARG A 54 10.44 2.79 14.05
C ARG A 54 9.51 1.61 13.80
N LEU A 55 8.27 1.87 13.37
CA LEU A 55 7.29 0.83 13.11
C LEU A 55 7.75 -0.09 11.98
N VAL A 56 8.17 0.47 10.84
CA VAL A 56 8.64 -0.30 9.68
C VAL A 56 9.91 -1.08 10.02
N HIS A 57 10.85 -0.48 10.74
CA HIS A 57 12.13 -1.12 11.08
C HIS A 57 11.97 -2.34 11.99
N HIS A 58 11.01 -2.31 12.93
CA HIS A 58 10.79 -3.41 13.88
C HIS A 58 9.66 -4.35 13.49
N ALA A 59 8.89 -4.04 12.44
CA ALA A 59 7.84 -4.92 11.97
C ALA A 59 8.39 -6.04 11.08
N THR A 60 7.85 -7.24 11.25
CA THR A 60 7.93 -8.26 10.20
C THR A 60 6.78 -8.02 9.23
N ILE A 61 7.09 -7.38 8.10
CA ILE A 61 6.10 -7.05 7.07
C ILE A 61 5.93 -8.24 6.14
N PHE A 62 4.69 -8.74 6.04
CA PHE A 62 4.31 -9.76 5.07
C PHE A 62 3.42 -9.16 4.00
N GLU A 63 3.81 -9.33 2.74
CA GLU A 63 2.94 -9.04 1.61
C GLU A 63 1.95 -10.19 1.43
N MET A 64 0.67 -9.93 1.70
CA MET A 64 -0.39 -10.93 1.56
C MET A 64 -1.25 -10.64 0.33
N ASN A 65 -0.87 -11.24 -0.80
CA ASN A 65 -1.60 -11.16 -2.07
C ASN A 65 -2.73 -12.22 -2.14
N VAL A 66 -3.63 -12.22 -1.14
CA VAL A 66 -4.73 -13.20 -1.04
C VAL A 66 -6.06 -12.52 -1.35
N GLU A 67 -6.98 -13.22 -2.03
CA GLU A 67 -8.33 -12.70 -2.24
C GLU A 67 -9.07 -12.50 -0.91
N SER A 68 -9.75 -11.35 -0.79
CA SER A 68 -10.58 -11.01 0.37
C SER A 68 -11.61 -12.10 0.66
N TYR A 69 -11.59 -12.62 1.89
CA TYR A 69 -12.55 -13.61 2.36
C TYR A 69 -14.00 -13.12 2.21
N ARG A 70 -14.27 -11.86 2.57
CA ARG A 70 -15.60 -11.24 2.41
C ARG A 70 -16.05 -11.22 0.94
N ARG A 71 -15.12 -11.00 0.00
CA ARG A 71 -15.42 -11.03 -1.44
C ARG A 71 -15.73 -12.45 -1.91
N ARG A 72 -14.92 -13.43 -1.51
CA ARG A 72 -15.12 -14.84 -1.83
C ARG A 72 -16.48 -15.35 -1.35
N GLU A 73 -16.84 -15.07 -0.10
CA GLU A 73 -18.11 -15.52 0.50
C GLU A 73 -19.33 -14.93 -0.22
N VAL A 74 -19.29 -13.63 -0.59
CA VAL A 74 -20.36 -13.01 -1.38
C VAL A 74 -20.48 -13.68 -2.77
N MET A 75 -19.35 -14.01 -3.41
CA MET A 75 -19.35 -14.70 -4.70
C MET A 75 -19.87 -16.13 -4.59
N GLU A 76 -19.50 -16.87 -3.54
CA GLU A 76 -19.98 -18.22 -3.28
C GLU A 76 -21.49 -18.25 -3.04
N ARG A 77 -22.03 -17.29 -2.26
CA ARG A 77 -23.49 -17.14 -2.07
C ARG A 77 -24.21 -16.83 -3.39
N LYS A 78 -23.59 -16.06 -4.28
CA LYS A 78 -24.12 -15.81 -5.64
C LYS A 78 -24.01 -17.01 -6.57
N CYS A 79 -23.11 -17.94 -6.28
CA CYS A 79 -22.92 -19.22 -6.98
C CYS A 79 -23.66 -20.39 -6.31
N GLY A 80 -24.73 -20.11 -5.57
CA GLY A 80 -25.57 -21.13 -4.93
C GLY A 80 -26.17 -22.17 -5.91
N PRO A 81 -26.80 -23.24 -5.38
CA PRO A 81 -27.27 -24.39 -6.15
C PRO A 81 -28.18 -23.98 -7.31
N GLY A 82 -27.83 -24.37 -8.54
CA GLY A 82 -28.61 -24.06 -9.75
C GLY A 82 -27.85 -23.38 -10.90
N ARG A 83 -26.54 -23.16 -10.78
CA ARG A 83 -25.73 -22.71 -11.93
C ARG A 83 -25.70 -23.82 -12.99
N PRO A 84 -26.20 -23.61 -14.23
CA PRO A 84 -26.05 -24.60 -15.29
C PRO A 84 -24.55 -24.80 -15.58
N ALA A 85 -24.16 -26.04 -15.88
CA ALA A 85 -22.78 -26.37 -16.20
C ALA A 85 -22.25 -25.45 -17.31
N SER A 86 -21.03 -24.94 -17.14
CA SER A 86 -20.43 -23.96 -18.07
C SER A 86 -20.22 -24.52 -19.49
N TYR A 87 -20.35 -25.83 -19.65
CA TYR A 87 -20.29 -26.53 -20.93
C TYR A 87 -21.48 -27.49 -21.00
N ALA A 88 -22.24 -27.40 -22.08
CA ALA A 88 -23.28 -28.39 -22.39
C ALA A 88 -22.58 -29.66 -22.89
N THR A 89 -22.88 -30.80 -22.27
CA THR A 89 -22.52 -32.10 -22.86
C THR A 89 -23.47 -32.34 -24.04
N PRO A 90 -23.00 -32.42 -25.29
CA PRO A 90 -23.87 -32.78 -26.40
C PRO A 90 -24.35 -34.23 -26.18
N ALA A 91 -25.67 -34.43 -26.20
CA ALA A 91 -26.25 -35.76 -26.05
C ALA A 91 -25.86 -36.63 -27.25
N ASN A 92 -25.39 -37.85 -26.98
CA ASN A 92 -25.03 -38.82 -28.02
C ASN A 92 -26.33 -39.40 -28.60
N SER A 93 -26.83 -38.82 -29.69
CA SER A 93 -28.00 -39.33 -30.41
C SER A 93 -27.58 -40.52 -31.28
N VAL A 94 -27.82 -41.73 -30.78
CA VAL A 94 -27.81 -42.94 -31.62
C VAL A 94 -29.05 -42.91 -32.50
N ALA A 95 -28.82 -42.93 -33.80
CA ALA A 95 -29.83 -42.97 -34.85
C ALA A 95 -30.52 -44.36 -34.91
N ASP A 96 -31.82 -44.35 -35.17
CA ASP A 96 -32.59 -45.44 -35.77
C ASP A 96 -33.43 -44.84 -36.91
#